data_AF-A0A1E4M5Z8-F1
#
_entry.id   AF-A0A1E4M5Z8-F1
#
_cell.length_a   1.000
_cell.length_b   1.000
_cell.length_c   1.000
_cell.angle_alpha   90.00
_cell.angle_beta   90.00
_cell.angle_gamma   90.00
#
_symmetry.space_group_name_H-M   'P 1'
#
loop_
_entity.id
_entity.type
_entity.pdbx_description
1 polymer ?
#
loop_
_entity_poly.entity_id
_entity_poly.type
_entity_poly.pdbx_seq_one_letter_code
_entity_poly.pdbx_strand_id
1 'polypeptide(L)'
;MRTRPLALITALGLVTALAACSASPEDPAADASGSWTILTYSIADTNLEEYMMTDLEEIGDVGTQKGLNLVALVDRAADYTDEGVLGLDDWVGAKVLEIGQNSATVLDDKGDVNTGDPAVLADFVSYGIQNYPADHYALVVSDHGASWPGVGDDESSDGDSLTLAELGEGISDGLAAAGLAKLDLLGFDACLMATYEVASSLAPYADRMVASQELEPGHGWDYRAFDAVADDGSATVDELASSIIDGFEAQAKDEGDDAEITLAEIDLTQMGAVDAALKAFTDVLVDNAAGIGPTVGRSLAQTLGFGQSPDPDQDSFMTDLSIFTSQVGVDLLFAADAADDLTRAINDAVLDRVDGQATKGATGLSIYFPPSEPYFDEAYRELPNSGGWIDFLNTYYGKGGEIAQGPVIDQNATVEFGDDGVTITGFFDPDTAANLASAFIRYGTVEDDGSVTFLGEEDAFLGDDGSASGTYDLTHLSLSDGYDTMDAYLSLYGDYDTGIFTADVPLSYYSPDDAYGGDLLLSAVVDSATGDTISTTYYIYNEKTGTYGEFSPKPDWIIVPQVLSVMPDGTEQWYLTSDVGLYADVDSLVYDFPALASGTRLYLQLVVTDFGGNRASVAATVTVP
;
A
#
# COMPACT_ATOMS: atom_id res chain seq x y z
N MET A 1 -95.97 57.92 -21.64
CA MET A 1 -96.20 56.52 -21.22
C MET A 1 -95.29 56.21 -20.04
N ARG A 2 -95.87 55.62 -18.98
CA ARG A 2 -95.31 54.79 -17.86
C ARG A 2 -93.77 54.58 -17.87
N THR A 3 -92.98 54.64 -16.79
CA THR A 3 -93.15 54.64 -15.33
C THR A 3 -91.77 54.93 -14.69
N ARG A 4 -91.77 55.58 -13.53
CA ARG A 4 -90.68 55.83 -12.53
C ARG A 4 -90.20 54.52 -11.83
N PRO A 5 -89.24 54.51 -10.84
CA PRO A 5 -88.02 55.33 -10.60
C PRO A 5 -86.83 54.59 -9.87
N LEU A 6 -85.80 55.36 -9.44
CA LEU A 6 -84.92 55.23 -8.23
C LEU A 6 -83.96 54.01 -8.14
N ALA A 7 -82.77 54.03 -7.50
CA ALA A 7 -81.95 55.02 -6.79
C ALA A 7 -80.52 54.45 -6.60
N LEU A 8 -79.57 55.36 -6.40
CA LEU A 8 -78.26 55.27 -5.72
C LEU A 8 -78.01 54.07 -4.79
N ILE A 9 -76.77 53.55 -4.75
CA ILE A 9 -75.91 53.40 -3.54
C ILE A 9 -74.49 52.90 -3.93
N THR A 10 -73.51 53.54 -3.30
CA THR A 10 -72.08 53.24 -3.13
C THR A 10 -71.70 51.79 -2.83
N ALA A 11 -70.57 51.31 -3.38
CA ALA A 11 -69.84 50.17 -2.83
C ALA A 11 -68.32 50.41 -2.87
N LEU A 12 -67.73 50.20 -1.70
CA LEU A 12 -66.33 50.24 -1.29
C LEU A 12 -65.59 49.04 -1.91
N GLY A 13 -64.43 49.26 -2.54
CA GLY A 13 -63.59 48.20 -3.12
C GLY A 13 -62.20 48.23 -2.50
N LEU A 14 -61.93 47.21 -1.70
CA LEU A 14 -60.77 46.95 -0.86
C LEU A 14 -59.49 46.75 -1.69
N VAL A 15 -58.36 47.22 -1.15
CA VAL A 15 -57.00 46.96 -1.62
C VAL A 15 -56.64 45.50 -1.32
N THR A 16 -56.21 44.74 -2.33
CA THR A 16 -55.50 43.47 -2.16
C THR A 16 -54.10 43.61 -2.72
N ALA A 17 -53.11 43.51 -1.84
CA ALA A 17 -51.70 43.39 -2.19
C ALA A 17 -51.46 41.99 -2.79
N LEU A 18 -50.88 41.95 -3.98
CA LEU A 18 -50.32 40.75 -4.58
C LEU A 18 -48.97 40.49 -3.92
N ALA A 19 -48.93 39.51 -3.01
CA ALA A 19 -47.68 38.89 -2.61
C ALA A 19 -47.22 37.99 -3.76
N ALA A 20 -46.09 38.35 -4.38
CA ALA A 20 -45.37 37.47 -5.28
C ALA A 20 -44.65 36.43 -4.40
N CYS A 21 -45.04 35.16 -4.51
CA CYS A 21 -44.22 34.05 -4.00
C CYS A 21 -43.00 33.95 -4.91
N SER A 22 -41.85 34.42 -4.42
CA SER A 22 -40.55 33.90 -4.86
C SER A 22 -40.48 32.45 -4.42
N ALA A 23 -40.26 31.54 -5.36
CA ALA A 23 -39.85 30.18 -5.02
C ALA A 23 -38.51 30.28 -4.27
N SER A 24 -38.48 29.71 -3.07
CA SER A 24 -37.22 29.42 -2.37
C SER A 24 -36.44 28.36 -3.16
N PRO A 25 -35.10 28.31 -3.04
CA PRO A 25 -34.34 27.13 -3.46
C PRO A 25 -34.91 25.89 -2.75
N GLU A 26 -34.99 24.76 -3.44
CA GLU A 26 -35.27 23.47 -2.80
C GLU A 26 -34.15 23.18 -1.79
N ASP A 27 -34.52 22.85 -0.55
CA ASP A 27 -33.58 22.36 0.46
C ASP A 27 -32.94 21.05 -0.05
N PRO A 28 -31.62 20.87 0.04
CA PRO A 28 -30.98 19.61 -0.34
C PRO A 28 -31.38 18.50 0.65
N ALA A 29 -31.79 17.36 0.08
CA ALA A 29 -31.79 15.97 0.56
C ALA A 29 -32.05 15.55 2.03
N ALA A 30 -32.32 16.43 3.00
CA ALA A 30 -32.41 16.09 4.43
C ALA A 30 -33.69 15.35 4.89
N ASP A 31 -34.54 14.89 3.96
CA ASP A 31 -35.87 14.30 4.26
C ASP A 31 -35.93 12.77 4.08
N ALA A 32 -34.80 12.10 3.84
CA ALA A 32 -34.72 10.64 3.75
C ALA A 32 -34.10 10.05 5.03
N SER A 33 -34.87 9.27 5.79
CA SER A 33 -34.35 8.36 6.81
C SER A 33 -33.35 7.41 6.16
N GLY A 34 -32.23 7.12 6.83
CA GLY A 34 -31.13 6.29 6.30
C GLY A 34 -30.32 6.98 5.21
N SER A 35 -30.26 8.32 5.20
CA SER A 35 -29.46 9.07 4.22
C SER A 35 -27.96 8.99 4.52
N TRP A 36 -27.15 9.12 3.48
CA TRP A 36 -25.68 9.09 3.51
C TRP A 36 -25.08 10.42 3.04
N THR A 37 -23.98 10.80 3.67
CA THR A 37 -23.03 11.79 3.13
C THR A 37 -21.67 11.12 3.05
N ILE A 38 -21.13 11.02 1.83
CA ILE A 38 -19.79 10.52 1.58
C ILE A 38 -18.89 11.71 1.24
N LEU A 39 -17.81 11.83 2.00
CA LEU A 39 -16.78 12.85 1.84
C LEU A 39 -15.55 12.21 1.18
N THR A 40 -15.04 12.78 0.10
CA THR A 40 -13.76 12.35 -0.50
C THR A 40 -12.72 13.45 -0.31
N TYR A 41 -11.55 13.11 0.21
CA TYR A 41 -10.41 13.99 0.42
C TYR A 41 -9.27 13.53 -0.49
N SER A 42 -9.22 14.13 -1.67
CA SER A 42 -8.30 13.77 -2.74
C SER A 42 -7.09 14.71 -2.72
N ILE A 43 -5.95 14.17 -2.32
CA ILE A 43 -4.65 14.86 -2.30
C ILE A 43 -4.04 14.68 -3.68
N ALA A 44 -4.62 15.35 -4.68
CA ALA A 44 -4.25 15.22 -6.09
C ALA A 44 -3.09 16.17 -6.49
N ASP A 45 -2.34 16.67 -5.51
CA ASP A 45 -1.12 17.46 -5.72
C ASP A 45 0.10 16.53 -5.74
N THR A 46 -0.02 15.45 -6.51
CA THR A 46 0.93 14.34 -6.67
C THR A 46 0.85 13.78 -8.09
N ASN A 47 1.72 12.81 -8.40
CA ASN A 47 1.67 12.10 -9.67
C ASN A 47 0.43 11.23 -9.86
N LEU A 48 -0.48 11.17 -8.87
CA LEU A 48 -1.77 10.50 -8.98
C LEU A 48 -2.91 11.42 -9.45
N GLU A 49 -2.63 12.70 -9.75
CA GLU A 49 -3.65 13.69 -10.16
C GLU A 49 -4.57 13.18 -11.29
N GLU A 50 -4.00 12.61 -12.35
CA GLU A 50 -4.76 12.14 -13.52
C GLU A 50 -5.72 11.00 -13.18
N TYR A 51 -5.30 10.07 -12.32
CA TYR A 51 -6.15 8.99 -11.85
C TYR A 51 -7.29 9.52 -10.98
N MET A 52 -7.00 10.42 -10.03
CA MET A 52 -8.05 11.03 -9.20
C MET A 52 -9.05 11.88 -9.98
N MET A 53 -8.67 12.43 -11.15
CA MET A 53 -9.64 13.07 -12.03
C MET A 53 -10.60 12.06 -12.66
N THR A 54 -10.10 10.87 -13.01
CA THR A 54 -10.94 9.75 -13.48
C THR A 54 -11.88 9.29 -12.37
N ASP A 55 -11.39 9.13 -11.14
CA ASP A 55 -12.20 8.79 -9.97
C ASP A 55 -13.31 9.83 -9.73
N LEU A 56 -12.99 11.12 -9.90
CA LEU A 56 -13.98 12.17 -9.79
C LEU A 56 -15.09 12.04 -10.85
N GLU A 57 -14.77 11.61 -12.07
CA GLU A 57 -15.76 11.28 -13.10
C GLU A 57 -16.64 10.10 -12.68
N GLU A 58 -16.07 9.05 -12.08
CA GLU A 58 -16.81 7.90 -11.56
C GLU A 58 -17.77 8.28 -10.43
N ILE A 59 -17.32 9.11 -9.47
CA ILE A 59 -18.20 9.71 -8.46
C ILE A 59 -19.32 10.51 -9.15
N GLY A 60 -19.01 11.18 -10.26
CA GLY A 60 -19.96 11.90 -11.10
C GLY A 60 -20.97 11.01 -11.84
N ASP A 61 -20.67 9.75 -12.13
CA ASP A 61 -21.62 8.82 -12.72
C ASP A 61 -22.77 8.50 -11.76
N VAL A 62 -22.47 8.43 -10.46
CA VAL A 62 -23.46 8.34 -9.38
C VAL A 62 -24.10 9.70 -9.14
N GLY A 63 -23.30 10.67 -8.71
CA GLY A 63 -23.72 12.02 -8.35
C GLY A 63 -24.60 12.10 -7.09
N THR A 64 -24.63 13.27 -6.48
CA THR A 64 -25.55 13.59 -5.39
C THR A 64 -26.99 13.40 -5.85
N GLN A 65 -27.73 12.58 -5.11
CA GLN A 65 -29.10 12.22 -5.42
C GLN A 65 -29.93 12.03 -4.13
N LYS A 66 -31.19 11.59 -4.28
CA LYS A 66 -32.07 11.49 -3.12
C LYS A 66 -31.55 10.42 -2.15
N GLY A 67 -31.16 10.84 -0.95
CA GLY A 67 -30.66 9.95 0.10
C GLY A 67 -29.13 9.82 0.13
N LEU A 68 -28.41 10.41 -0.83
CA LEU A 68 -26.95 10.36 -0.92
C LEU A 68 -26.39 11.74 -1.30
N ASN A 69 -25.53 12.30 -0.46
CA ASN A 69 -24.73 13.48 -0.76
C ASN A 69 -23.29 13.06 -1.04
N LEU A 70 -22.70 13.59 -2.10
CA LEU A 70 -21.29 13.36 -2.48
C LEU A 70 -20.57 14.71 -2.48
N VAL A 71 -19.58 14.86 -1.61
CA VAL A 71 -18.81 16.11 -1.44
C VAL A 71 -17.33 15.78 -1.47
N ALA A 72 -16.58 16.46 -2.32
CA ALA A 72 -15.15 16.24 -2.51
C ALA A 72 -14.33 17.46 -2.12
N LEU A 73 -13.18 17.28 -1.49
CA LEU A 73 -12.07 18.23 -1.54
C LEU A 73 -11.05 17.66 -2.52
N VAL A 74 -10.68 18.45 -3.52
CA VAL A 74 -9.72 18.03 -4.55
C VAL A 74 -8.67 19.13 -4.68
N ASP A 75 -7.44 18.81 -4.31
CA ASP A 75 -6.28 19.69 -4.47
C ASP A 75 -5.45 19.25 -5.66
N ARG A 76 -5.46 20.02 -6.74
CA ARG A 76 -4.82 19.63 -8.01
C ARG A 76 -3.45 20.25 -8.16
N ALA A 77 -2.50 19.43 -8.59
CA ALA A 77 -1.18 19.85 -9.03
C ALA A 77 -1.20 20.76 -10.26
N ALA A 78 -0.08 21.45 -10.47
CA ALA A 78 0.12 22.30 -11.65
C ALA A 78 0.77 21.59 -12.84
N ASP A 79 1.39 20.43 -12.60
CA ASP A 79 2.43 19.87 -13.48
C ASP A 79 2.06 18.52 -14.14
N TYR A 80 0.89 17.91 -13.84
CA TYR A 80 0.49 16.61 -14.43
C TYR A 80 -0.53 16.73 -15.56
N THR A 81 -1.77 17.16 -15.31
CA THR A 81 -2.81 17.26 -16.35
C THR A 81 -3.42 18.66 -16.47
N ASP A 82 -3.72 19.10 -17.70
CA ASP A 82 -4.44 20.35 -17.98
C ASP A 82 -5.89 20.11 -18.43
N GLU A 83 -6.40 18.90 -18.19
CA GLU A 83 -7.76 18.51 -18.55
C GLU A 83 -8.80 19.02 -17.53
N GLY A 84 -9.96 19.41 -18.05
CA GLY A 84 -11.11 19.77 -17.23
C GLY A 84 -11.93 18.52 -16.88
N VAL A 85 -12.57 18.52 -15.72
CA VAL A 85 -13.32 17.38 -15.18
C VAL A 85 -14.73 17.82 -14.78
N LEU A 86 -15.73 16.97 -15.04
CA LEU A 86 -17.15 17.21 -14.68
C LEU A 86 -17.69 18.60 -15.08
N GLY A 87 -17.25 19.10 -16.24
CA GLY A 87 -17.68 20.38 -16.80
C GLY A 87 -17.03 21.62 -16.14
N LEU A 88 -16.06 21.43 -15.26
CA LEU A 88 -15.15 22.48 -14.80
C LEU A 88 -13.94 22.56 -15.73
N ASP A 89 -13.47 23.79 -15.98
CA ASP A 89 -12.15 23.99 -16.58
C ASP A 89 -11.06 23.56 -15.57
N ASP A 90 -9.88 23.22 -16.08
CA ASP A 90 -8.66 22.96 -15.31
C ASP A 90 -8.38 24.00 -14.20
N TRP A 91 -7.79 23.56 -13.09
CA TRP A 91 -7.39 24.42 -11.98
C TRP A 91 -6.19 23.87 -11.20
N VAL A 92 -5.54 24.76 -10.47
CA VAL A 92 -4.45 24.44 -9.53
C VAL A 92 -4.90 24.83 -8.12
N GLY A 93 -4.59 23.98 -7.14
CA GLY A 93 -4.96 24.16 -5.73
C GLY A 93 -6.27 23.48 -5.33
N ALA A 94 -6.65 23.59 -4.06
CA ALA A 94 -7.81 22.94 -3.49
C ALA A 94 -9.15 23.62 -3.80
N LYS A 95 -10.14 22.79 -4.13
CA LYS A 95 -11.56 23.16 -4.17
C LYS A 95 -12.40 22.18 -3.39
N VAL A 96 -13.44 22.71 -2.74
CA VAL A 96 -14.54 21.91 -2.19
C VAL A 96 -15.68 21.89 -3.20
N LEU A 97 -16.11 20.69 -3.58
CA LEU A 97 -17.06 20.44 -4.65
C LEU A 97 -18.26 19.65 -4.12
N GLU A 98 -19.46 20.04 -4.55
CA GLU A 98 -20.61 19.13 -4.56
C GLU A 98 -20.60 18.39 -5.91
N ILE A 99 -20.58 17.07 -5.86
CA ILE A 99 -20.57 16.25 -7.07
C ILE A 99 -22.01 15.87 -7.40
N GLY A 100 -22.52 16.37 -8.52
CA GLY A 100 -23.81 15.99 -9.09
C GLY A 100 -23.62 15.02 -10.26
N GLN A 101 -24.73 14.50 -10.79
CA GLN A 101 -24.65 13.53 -11.87
C GLN A 101 -24.04 14.17 -13.13
N ASN A 102 -22.82 13.74 -13.48
CA ASN A 102 -21.99 14.21 -14.59
C ASN A 102 -21.69 15.73 -14.52
N SER A 103 -21.62 16.30 -13.31
CA SER A 103 -21.28 17.72 -13.12
C SER A 103 -20.77 18.01 -11.72
N ALA A 104 -19.88 18.98 -11.56
CA ALA A 104 -19.46 19.47 -10.24
C ALA A 104 -19.87 20.93 -9.99
N THR A 105 -20.26 21.25 -8.75
CA THR A 105 -20.49 22.62 -8.30
C THR A 105 -19.41 23.02 -7.29
N VAL A 106 -18.65 24.07 -7.60
CA VAL A 106 -17.67 24.63 -6.68
C VAL A 106 -18.37 25.31 -5.50
N LEU A 107 -18.20 24.75 -4.30
CA LEU A 107 -18.74 25.26 -3.05
C LEU A 107 -17.79 26.26 -2.40
N ASP A 108 -16.49 25.95 -2.45
CA ASP A 108 -15.41 26.79 -1.94
C ASP A 108 -14.17 26.62 -2.82
N ASP A 109 -13.49 27.72 -3.13
CA ASP A 109 -12.21 27.73 -3.84
C ASP A 109 -11.17 28.16 -2.83
N LYS A 110 -10.43 27.17 -2.31
CA LYS A 110 -9.46 27.37 -1.23
C LYS A 110 -8.13 27.91 -1.76
N GLY A 111 -7.88 27.72 -3.06
CA GLY A 111 -6.58 27.91 -3.66
C GLY A 111 -5.57 26.92 -3.09
N ASP A 112 -4.30 27.28 -3.21
CA ASP A 112 -3.16 26.53 -2.67
C ASP A 112 -3.25 26.42 -1.13
N VAL A 113 -3.41 25.18 -0.64
CA VAL A 113 -3.45 24.81 0.78
C VAL A 113 -2.57 23.60 0.98
N ASN A 114 -2.06 23.42 2.19
CA ASN A 114 -1.37 22.18 2.54
C ASN A 114 -2.39 21.13 2.97
N THR A 115 -2.68 20.17 2.12
CA THR A 115 -3.56 19.04 2.41
C THR A 115 -2.97 18.02 3.38
N GLY A 116 -1.65 18.07 3.60
CA GLY A 116 -0.94 17.43 4.71
C GLY A 116 -1.20 18.06 6.08
N ASP A 117 -1.82 19.26 6.15
CA ASP A 117 -2.16 19.90 7.43
C ASP A 117 -3.46 19.30 8.02
N PRO A 118 -3.43 18.73 9.25
CA PRO A 118 -4.62 18.17 9.89
C PRO A 118 -5.77 19.17 10.07
N ALA A 119 -5.48 20.48 10.10
CA ALA A 119 -6.51 21.51 10.16
C ALA A 119 -7.33 21.61 8.87
N VAL A 120 -6.74 21.36 7.70
CA VAL A 120 -7.45 21.36 6.42
C VAL A 120 -8.42 20.17 6.36
N LEU A 121 -7.97 19.00 6.79
CA LEU A 121 -8.82 17.81 6.93
C LEU A 121 -9.97 18.05 7.93
N ALA A 122 -9.67 18.60 9.11
CA ALA A 122 -10.69 18.91 10.12
C ALA A 122 -11.76 19.89 9.60
N ASP A 123 -11.32 20.96 8.93
CA ASP A 123 -12.22 21.95 8.35
C ASP A 123 -13.12 21.33 7.26
N PHE A 124 -12.58 20.44 6.42
CA PHE A 124 -13.35 19.74 5.39
C PHE A 124 -14.37 18.78 5.98
N VAL A 125 -13.96 17.91 6.91
CA VAL A 125 -14.87 16.96 7.60
C VAL A 125 -15.99 17.73 8.30
N SER A 126 -15.65 18.80 9.02
CA SER A 126 -16.66 19.62 9.70
C SER A 126 -17.61 20.30 8.72
N TYR A 127 -17.09 20.85 7.62
CA TYR A 127 -17.88 21.49 6.58
C TYR A 127 -18.88 20.52 5.95
N GLY A 128 -18.40 19.35 5.53
CA GLY A 128 -19.21 18.31 4.89
C GLY A 128 -20.39 17.89 5.78
N ILE A 129 -20.11 17.51 7.03
CA ILE A 129 -21.15 17.06 7.97
C ILE A 129 -22.16 18.17 8.29
N GLN A 130 -21.71 19.42 8.50
CA GLN A 130 -22.59 20.51 8.89
C GLN A 130 -23.51 21.01 7.75
N ASN A 131 -23.02 21.00 6.51
CA ASN A 131 -23.78 21.50 5.36
C ASN A 131 -24.58 20.40 4.64
N TYR A 132 -24.16 19.15 4.77
CA TYR A 132 -24.80 17.97 4.20
C TYR A 132 -25.18 16.98 5.29
N PRO A 133 -26.15 17.32 6.16
CA PRO A 133 -26.56 16.44 7.24
C PRO A 133 -27.24 15.18 6.68
N ALA A 134 -26.76 14.04 7.15
CA ALA A 134 -27.23 12.69 6.86
C ALA A 134 -27.31 11.85 8.15
N ASP A 135 -27.91 10.65 8.04
CA ASP A 135 -27.94 9.68 9.14
C ASP A 135 -26.61 8.89 9.25
N HIS A 136 -25.91 8.72 8.13
CA HIS A 136 -24.64 8.00 8.01
C HIS A 136 -23.58 8.84 7.30
N TYR A 137 -22.31 8.66 7.69
CA TYR A 137 -21.17 9.39 7.14
C TYR A 137 -20.00 8.48 6.79
N ALA A 138 -19.46 8.68 5.60
CA ALA A 138 -18.19 8.08 5.19
C ALA A 138 -17.17 9.18 4.85
N LEU A 139 -15.90 8.91 5.11
CA LEU A 139 -14.76 9.69 4.63
C LEU A 139 -13.84 8.75 3.85
N VAL A 140 -13.46 9.10 2.63
CA VAL A 140 -12.42 8.41 1.86
C VAL A 140 -11.26 9.38 1.68
N VAL A 141 -10.05 8.94 2.05
CA VAL A 141 -8.81 9.66 1.81
C VAL A 141 -8.06 8.94 0.70
N SER A 142 -7.67 9.67 -0.35
CA SER A 142 -7.02 9.10 -1.53
C SER A 142 -5.74 9.83 -1.83
N ASP A 143 -4.65 9.06 -1.98
CA ASP A 143 -3.31 9.40 -2.52
C ASP A 143 -2.32 8.26 -2.17
N HIS A 144 -1.02 8.51 -2.22
CA HIS A 144 0.00 7.60 -1.70
C HIS A 144 -0.19 7.25 -0.23
N GLY A 145 0.23 6.05 0.16
CA GLY A 145 0.21 5.60 1.55
C GLY A 145 1.54 4.98 1.97
N ALA A 146 1.78 4.96 3.28
CA ALA A 146 3.01 4.45 3.86
C ALA A 146 2.78 3.53 5.08
N SER A 147 1.54 3.16 5.42
CA SER A 147 1.16 2.52 6.69
C SER A 147 1.24 3.50 7.88
N TRP A 148 1.92 3.12 8.96
CA TRP A 148 2.03 3.88 10.20
C TRP A 148 2.74 5.25 10.10
N PRO A 149 3.65 5.51 9.14
CA PRO A 149 4.19 6.86 8.90
C PRO A 149 3.09 7.84 8.52
N GLY A 150 2.14 7.47 7.64
CA GLY A 150 1.07 8.36 7.21
C GLY A 150 0.51 8.07 5.81
N VAL A 151 -0.20 9.08 5.30
CA VAL A 151 -0.88 9.08 4.00
C VAL A 151 -0.80 10.46 3.36
N GLY A 152 -0.70 10.48 2.04
CA GLY A 152 -0.93 11.61 1.16
C GLY A 152 0.12 12.70 1.17
N ASP A 153 0.87 12.83 0.08
CA ASP A 153 1.94 13.81 -0.09
C ASP A 153 1.42 15.08 -0.78
N ASP A 154 1.78 16.26 -0.27
CA ASP A 154 1.41 17.54 -0.90
C ASP A 154 2.66 18.18 -1.54
N GLU A 155 2.85 17.97 -2.86
CA GLU A 155 4.09 18.35 -3.56
C GLU A 155 4.35 19.87 -3.54
N SER A 156 3.31 20.69 -3.61
CA SER A 156 3.42 22.15 -3.55
C SER A 156 3.71 22.68 -2.13
N SER A 157 3.47 21.86 -1.10
CA SER A 157 3.78 22.13 0.31
C SER A 157 5.08 21.46 0.79
N ASP A 158 6.08 21.40 -0.07
CA ASP A 158 7.38 20.74 0.16
C ASP A 158 7.27 19.21 0.35
N GLY A 159 6.17 18.56 -0.04
CA GLY A 159 5.90 17.13 0.20
C GLY A 159 5.54 16.87 1.67
N ASP A 160 4.69 17.70 2.25
CA ASP A 160 4.13 17.46 3.59
C ASP A 160 3.03 16.41 3.50
N SER A 161 2.91 15.56 4.51
CA SER A 161 1.92 14.47 4.51
C SER A 161 1.21 14.33 5.85
N LEU A 162 0.02 13.72 5.85
CA LEU A 162 -0.71 13.46 7.08
C LEU A 162 -0.07 12.28 7.79
N THR A 163 0.69 12.54 8.85
CA THR A 163 1.14 11.46 9.73
C THR A 163 -0.05 10.75 10.38
N LEU A 164 0.11 9.49 10.81
CA LEU A 164 -1.00 8.77 11.48
C LEU A 164 -1.57 9.53 12.69
N ALA A 165 -0.72 10.27 13.41
CA ALA A 165 -1.15 11.13 14.51
C ALA A 165 -1.98 12.33 14.03
N GLU A 166 -1.54 13.00 12.96
CA GLU A 166 -2.23 14.15 12.37
C GLU A 166 -3.54 13.74 11.69
N LEU A 167 -3.57 12.59 11.01
CA LEU A 167 -4.78 11.98 10.48
C LEU A 167 -5.82 11.76 11.58
N GLY A 168 -5.40 11.18 12.71
CA GLY A 168 -6.24 11.03 13.89
C GLY A 168 -6.71 12.36 14.48
N GLU A 169 -5.83 13.37 14.54
CA GLU A 169 -6.15 14.73 15.01
C GLU A 169 -7.18 15.41 14.11
N GLY A 170 -6.95 15.44 12.79
CA GLY A 170 -7.81 16.08 11.81
C GLY A 170 -9.22 15.50 11.79
N ILE A 171 -9.34 14.16 11.77
CA ILE A 171 -10.64 13.47 11.83
C ILE A 171 -11.33 13.78 13.17
N SER A 172 -10.62 13.62 14.29
CA SER A 172 -11.16 13.88 15.64
C SER A 172 -11.71 15.30 15.77
N ASP A 173 -10.95 16.30 15.35
CA ASP A 173 -11.31 17.71 15.48
C ASP A 173 -12.46 18.08 14.55
N GLY A 174 -12.48 17.56 13.32
CA GLY A 174 -13.59 17.73 12.38
C GLY A 174 -14.91 17.16 12.91
N LEU A 175 -14.88 15.92 13.43
CA LEU A 175 -16.02 15.26 14.06
C LEU A 175 -16.52 16.04 15.29
N ALA A 176 -15.60 16.44 16.17
CA ALA A 176 -15.92 17.21 17.37
C ALA A 176 -16.57 18.56 17.02
N ALA A 177 -16.07 19.25 16.00
CA ALA A 177 -16.63 20.51 15.52
C ALA A 177 -18.02 20.33 14.89
N ALA A 178 -18.27 19.21 14.20
CA ALA A 178 -19.58 18.86 13.65
C ALA A 178 -20.58 18.31 14.70
N GLY A 179 -20.09 17.88 15.87
CA GLY A 179 -20.90 17.23 16.89
C GLY A 179 -21.25 15.78 16.55
N LEU A 180 -20.48 15.14 15.67
CA LEU A 180 -20.58 13.73 15.33
C LEU A 180 -19.61 12.94 16.23
N ALA A 181 -19.99 11.74 16.66
CA ALA A 181 -19.15 10.92 17.54
C ALA A 181 -18.11 10.12 16.74
N LYS A 182 -18.54 9.55 15.60
CA LYS A 182 -17.78 8.68 14.72
C LYS A 182 -18.35 8.73 13.31
N LEU A 183 -17.51 8.42 12.33
CA LEU A 183 -17.92 8.02 10.98
C LEU A 183 -18.45 6.59 11.01
N ASP A 184 -19.36 6.27 10.08
CA ASP A 184 -19.75 4.88 9.83
C ASP A 184 -18.60 4.16 9.11
N LEU A 185 -18.02 4.78 8.08
CA LEU A 185 -16.90 4.23 7.29
C LEU A 185 -15.75 5.23 7.13
N LEU A 186 -14.53 4.73 7.29
CA LEU A 186 -13.30 5.41 6.88
C LEU A 186 -12.63 4.58 5.78
N GLY A 187 -12.44 5.15 4.61
CA GLY A 187 -11.79 4.52 3.48
C GLY A 187 -10.41 5.11 3.22
N PHE A 188 -9.47 4.25 2.84
CA PHE A 188 -8.17 4.63 2.31
C PHE A 188 -8.03 4.02 0.93
N ASP A 189 -8.19 4.84 -0.10
CA ASP A 189 -7.78 4.51 -1.46
C ASP A 189 -6.30 4.91 -1.57
N ALA A 190 -5.48 4.13 -0.85
CA ALA A 190 -4.09 4.46 -0.55
C ALA A 190 -3.32 3.22 -0.06
N CYS A 191 -2.08 3.11 -0.53
CA CYS A 191 -1.19 1.97 -0.30
C CYS A 191 -0.97 1.67 1.20
N LEU A 192 -0.92 0.39 1.56
CA LEU A 192 -0.47 -0.10 2.88
C LEU A 192 -1.28 0.41 4.09
N MET A 193 -2.54 0.83 3.94
CA MET A 193 -3.31 1.40 5.06
C MET A 193 -4.07 0.37 5.91
N ALA A 194 -4.17 -0.90 5.49
CA ALA A 194 -4.80 -1.99 6.25
C ALA A 194 -3.84 -2.60 7.27
N THR A 195 -3.36 -1.78 8.22
CA THR A 195 -2.42 -2.22 9.25
C THR A 195 -3.01 -2.15 10.64
N TYR A 196 -2.47 -2.96 11.55
CA TYR A 196 -2.86 -2.98 12.95
C TYR A 196 -2.75 -1.59 13.58
N GLU A 197 -1.68 -0.87 13.26
CA GLU A 197 -1.34 0.46 13.77
C GLU A 197 -2.39 1.49 13.37
N VAL A 198 -2.74 1.52 12.08
CA VAL A 198 -3.76 2.42 11.52
C VAL A 198 -5.13 2.07 12.12
N ALA A 199 -5.54 0.80 12.03
CA ALA A 199 -6.84 0.35 12.53
C ALA A 199 -7.01 0.62 14.04
N SER A 200 -6.01 0.29 14.87
CA SER A 200 -6.08 0.50 16.31
C SER A 200 -6.11 1.99 16.67
N SER A 201 -5.32 2.82 15.98
CA SER A 201 -5.24 4.27 16.22
C SER A 201 -6.52 5.01 15.82
N LEU A 202 -7.16 4.58 14.74
CA LEU A 202 -8.36 5.23 14.18
C LEU A 202 -9.68 4.64 14.67
N ALA A 203 -9.64 3.50 15.39
CA ALA A 203 -10.81 2.89 16.01
C ALA A 203 -11.72 3.82 16.86
N PRO A 204 -11.20 4.87 17.51
CA PRO A 204 -12.06 5.85 18.20
C PRO A 204 -12.93 6.71 17.29
N TYR A 205 -12.64 6.80 15.98
CA TYR A 205 -13.21 7.80 15.08
C TYR A 205 -14.11 7.25 13.98
N ALA A 206 -14.08 5.94 13.72
CA ALA A 206 -14.96 5.26 12.77
C ALA A 206 -15.42 3.89 13.29
N ASP A 207 -16.46 3.32 12.67
CA ASP A 207 -16.97 1.97 12.99
C ASP A 207 -16.50 0.90 11.98
N ARG A 208 -16.25 1.28 10.72
CA ARG A 208 -15.61 0.46 9.69
C ARG A 208 -14.41 1.17 9.08
N MET A 209 -13.45 0.37 8.63
CA MET A 209 -12.37 0.81 7.77
C MET A 209 -12.33 -0.05 6.50
N VAL A 210 -12.06 0.56 5.34
CA VAL A 210 -11.72 -0.17 4.10
C VAL A 210 -10.33 0.30 3.65
N ALA A 211 -9.40 -0.63 3.48
CA ALA A 211 -8.02 -0.33 3.12
C ALA A 211 -7.29 -1.57 2.55
N SER A 212 -6.15 -1.36 1.89
CA SER A 212 -5.27 -2.42 1.36
C SER A 212 -4.09 -2.74 2.30
N GLN A 213 -3.71 -4.02 2.40
CA GLN A 213 -2.46 -4.45 3.06
C GLN A 213 -1.25 -4.19 2.16
N GLU A 214 -1.46 -4.22 0.85
CA GLU A 214 -0.47 -4.04 -0.22
C GLU A 214 -0.56 -2.65 -0.84
N LEU A 215 0.33 -2.35 -1.78
CA LEU A 215 0.18 -1.28 -2.74
C LEU A 215 -1.14 -1.45 -3.53
N GLU A 216 -1.75 -0.33 -3.91
CA GLU A 216 -2.97 -0.29 -4.71
C GLU A 216 -2.65 0.12 -6.16
N PRO A 217 -3.37 -0.42 -7.16
CA PRO A 217 -3.28 0.07 -8.53
C PRO A 217 -3.60 1.56 -8.61
N GLY A 218 -2.96 2.26 -9.54
CA GLY A 218 -3.07 3.71 -9.71
C GLY A 218 -4.49 4.16 -10.02
N HIS A 219 -5.30 3.31 -10.67
CA HIS A 219 -6.71 3.57 -10.92
C HIS A 219 -7.61 3.56 -9.67
N GLY A 220 -7.07 3.22 -8.49
CA GLY A 220 -7.79 3.23 -7.22
C GLY A 220 -9.07 2.38 -7.22
N TRP A 221 -10.07 2.83 -6.48
CA TRP A 221 -11.35 2.15 -6.33
C TRP A 221 -12.33 2.42 -7.48
N ASP A 222 -13.28 1.50 -7.72
CA ASP A 222 -14.46 1.82 -8.54
C ASP A 222 -15.45 2.66 -7.71
N TYR A 223 -15.41 3.99 -7.85
CA TYR A 223 -16.24 4.91 -7.07
C TYR A 223 -17.74 4.83 -7.44
N ARG A 224 -18.11 4.13 -8.53
CA ARG A 224 -19.52 3.83 -8.84
C ARG A 224 -20.16 2.94 -7.78
N ALA A 225 -19.35 2.26 -6.95
CA ALA A 225 -19.78 1.52 -5.77
C ALA A 225 -20.64 2.35 -4.80
N PHE A 226 -20.49 3.68 -4.77
CA PHE A 226 -21.28 4.55 -3.89
C PHE A 226 -22.78 4.53 -4.19
N ASP A 227 -23.21 4.10 -5.39
CA ASP A 227 -24.63 3.92 -5.71
C ASP A 227 -25.30 2.84 -4.82
N ALA A 228 -24.52 1.95 -4.19
CA ALA A 228 -25.03 0.93 -3.27
C ALA A 228 -25.82 1.52 -2.09
N VAL A 229 -25.47 2.73 -1.65
CA VAL A 229 -26.16 3.42 -0.54
C VAL A 229 -27.16 4.49 -0.99
N ALA A 230 -27.35 4.66 -2.30
CA ALA A 230 -28.37 5.54 -2.86
C ALA A 230 -29.76 4.89 -2.87
N ASP A 231 -30.18 4.31 -1.74
CA ASP A 231 -31.35 3.44 -1.65
C ASP A 231 -32.56 4.10 -0.93
N ASP A 232 -33.54 3.31 -0.49
CA ASP A 232 -34.71 3.81 0.24
C ASP A 232 -34.48 4.06 1.74
N GLY A 233 -33.22 4.11 2.16
CA GLY A 233 -32.77 4.36 3.52
C GLY A 233 -32.48 3.08 4.32
N SER A 234 -32.15 1.99 3.64
CA SER A 234 -31.95 0.68 4.26
C SER A 234 -30.52 0.18 4.19
N ALA A 235 -29.69 0.80 3.35
CA ALA A 235 -28.32 0.39 3.10
C ALA A 235 -27.46 0.44 4.37
N THR A 236 -26.70 -0.61 4.61
CA THR A 236 -25.78 -0.70 5.75
C THR A 236 -24.36 -0.29 5.36
N VAL A 237 -23.55 0.06 6.35
CA VAL A 237 -22.12 0.32 6.12
C VAL A 237 -21.38 -0.88 5.52
N ASP A 238 -21.71 -2.10 5.98
CA ASP A 238 -21.13 -3.34 5.42
C ASP A 238 -21.55 -3.55 3.94
N GLU A 239 -22.71 -3.04 3.51
CA GLU A 239 -23.15 -3.15 2.10
C GLU A 239 -22.38 -2.14 1.21
N LEU A 240 -22.05 -0.96 1.75
CA LEU A 240 -21.15 -0.01 1.10
C LEU A 240 -19.74 -0.58 0.96
N ALA A 241 -19.18 -1.12 2.05
CA ALA A 241 -17.83 -1.68 2.08
C ALA A 241 -17.68 -2.86 1.12
N SER A 242 -18.59 -3.84 1.16
CA SER A 242 -18.57 -4.95 0.18
C SER A 242 -18.72 -4.44 -1.26
N SER A 243 -19.53 -3.40 -1.52
CA SER A 243 -19.64 -2.85 -2.87
C SER A 243 -18.36 -2.19 -3.36
N ILE A 244 -17.59 -1.56 -2.46
CA ILE A 244 -16.27 -0.98 -2.77
C ILE A 244 -15.29 -2.11 -3.10
N ILE A 245 -15.22 -3.15 -2.27
CA ILE A 245 -14.33 -4.31 -2.47
C ILE A 245 -14.66 -5.04 -3.78
N ASP A 246 -15.94 -5.32 -4.04
CA ASP A 246 -16.39 -5.97 -5.28
C ASP A 246 -16.07 -5.11 -6.52
N GLY A 247 -16.26 -3.78 -6.41
CA GLY A 247 -15.96 -2.82 -7.47
C GLY A 247 -14.47 -2.74 -7.78
N PHE A 248 -13.64 -2.61 -6.75
CA PHE A 248 -12.19 -2.64 -6.84
C PHE A 248 -11.66 -3.93 -7.49
N GLU A 249 -12.14 -5.10 -7.04
CA GLU A 249 -11.74 -6.37 -7.65
C GLU A 249 -12.15 -6.46 -9.12
N ALA A 250 -13.35 -6.00 -9.47
CA ALA A 250 -13.83 -6.03 -10.84
C ALA A 250 -13.03 -5.09 -11.75
N GLN A 251 -12.71 -3.89 -11.27
CA GLN A 251 -11.93 -2.89 -12.00
C GLN A 251 -10.50 -3.39 -12.23
N ALA A 252 -9.82 -3.89 -11.19
CA ALA A 252 -8.50 -4.47 -11.32
C ALA A 252 -8.46 -5.62 -12.35
N LYS A 253 -9.51 -6.46 -12.40
CA LYS A 253 -9.62 -7.53 -13.42
C LYS A 253 -9.81 -6.99 -14.84
N ASP A 254 -10.56 -5.91 -14.99
CA ASP A 254 -10.83 -5.30 -16.30
C ASP A 254 -9.59 -4.58 -16.84
N GLU A 255 -8.77 -3.99 -15.96
CA GLU A 255 -7.48 -3.35 -16.28
C GLU A 255 -6.32 -4.36 -16.39
N GLY A 256 -6.41 -5.52 -15.74
CA GLY A 256 -5.39 -6.58 -15.79
C GLY A 256 -4.40 -6.58 -14.63
N ASP A 257 -4.73 -5.88 -13.54
CA ASP A 257 -3.89 -5.66 -12.36
C ASP A 257 -4.31 -6.52 -11.15
N ASP A 258 -5.24 -7.46 -11.32
CA ASP A 258 -5.82 -8.29 -10.24
C ASP A 258 -4.84 -9.28 -9.58
N ALA A 259 -3.58 -9.32 -10.01
CA ALA A 259 -2.62 -10.30 -9.56
C ALA A 259 -2.04 -9.98 -8.17
N GLU A 260 -1.84 -8.70 -7.81
CA GLU A 260 -1.15 -8.29 -6.57
C GLU A 260 -2.06 -7.51 -5.60
N ILE A 261 -3.35 -7.36 -5.92
CA ILE A 261 -4.27 -6.54 -5.11
C ILE A 261 -4.57 -7.13 -3.73
N THR A 262 -4.87 -6.27 -2.77
CA THR A 262 -5.59 -6.62 -1.54
C THR A 262 -6.58 -5.50 -1.20
N LEU A 263 -7.71 -5.83 -0.59
CA LEU A 263 -8.57 -4.83 0.06
C LEU A 263 -9.42 -5.52 1.12
N ALA A 264 -9.61 -4.90 2.29
CA ALA A 264 -10.33 -5.51 3.39
C ALA A 264 -11.27 -4.54 4.11
N GLU A 265 -12.44 -5.03 4.51
CA GLU A 265 -13.34 -4.37 5.45
C GLU A 265 -12.98 -4.79 6.89
N ILE A 266 -12.64 -3.81 7.72
CA ILE A 266 -12.22 -4.00 9.11
C ILE A 266 -13.23 -3.34 10.06
N ASP A 267 -13.79 -4.12 10.98
CA ASP A 267 -14.62 -3.68 12.09
C ASP A 267 -13.76 -3.03 13.18
N LEU A 268 -13.68 -1.71 13.12
CA LEU A 268 -12.93 -0.90 14.07
C LEU A 268 -13.48 -0.99 15.50
N THR A 269 -14.75 -1.38 15.68
CA THR A 269 -15.33 -1.59 17.02
C THR A 269 -14.74 -2.81 17.73
N GLN A 270 -14.14 -3.73 16.96
CA GLN A 270 -13.52 -4.97 17.44
C GLN A 270 -12.03 -4.81 17.76
N MET A 271 -11.40 -3.69 17.39
CA MET A 271 -9.95 -3.47 17.61
C MET A 271 -9.55 -3.51 19.08
N GLY A 272 -10.43 -3.14 20.02
CA GLY A 272 -10.14 -3.32 21.45
C GLY A 272 -9.99 -4.79 21.88
N ALA A 273 -10.64 -5.73 21.17
CA ALA A 273 -10.44 -7.16 21.39
C ALA A 273 -9.14 -7.66 20.73
N VAL A 274 -8.82 -7.14 19.53
CA VAL A 274 -7.54 -7.40 18.83
C VAL A 274 -6.38 -6.92 19.69
N ASP A 275 -6.41 -5.68 20.20
CA ASP A 275 -5.40 -5.12 21.11
C ASP A 275 -5.16 -6.03 22.33
N ALA A 276 -6.24 -6.49 22.97
CA ALA A 276 -6.14 -7.34 24.15
C ALA A 276 -5.55 -8.71 23.83
N ALA A 277 -5.89 -9.29 22.68
CA ALA A 277 -5.38 -10.58 22.24
C ALA A 277 -3.92 -10.47 21.79
N LEU A 278 -3.56 -9.43 21.04
CA LEU A 278 -2.18 -9.15 20.62
C LEU A 278 -1.32 -8.94 21.86
N LYS A 279 -1.80 -8.18 22.84
CA LYS A 279 -1.12 -8.00 24.12
C LYS A 279 -0.89 -9.31 24.86
N ALA A 280 -1.88 -10.20 24.91
CA ALA A 280 -1.73 -11.50 25.55
C ALA A 280 -0.67 -12.35 24.85
N PHE A 281 -0.64 -12.33 23.51
CA PHE A 281 0.35 -13.00 22.71
C PHE A 281 1.77 -12.44 22.93
N THR A 282 1.93 -11.11 22.83
CA THR A 282 3.24 -10.46 23.03
C THR A 282 3.76 -10.66 24.46
N ASP A 283 2.89 -10.60 25.48
CA ASP A 283 3.26 -10.87 26.87
C ASP A 283 3.82 -12.29 27.02
N VAL A 284 3.21 -13.29 26.37
CA VAL A 284 3.72 -14.68 26.37
C VAL A 284 5.10 -14.79 25.72
N LEU A 285 5.32 -14.09 24.59
CA LEU A 285 6.63 -14.08 23.94
C LEU A 285 7.69 -13.37 24.79
N VAL A 286 7.36 -12.21 25.37
CA VAL A 286 8.27 -11.43 26.24
C VAL A 286 8.64 -12.24 27.49
N ASP A 287 7.68 -12.88 28.15
CA ASP A 287 7.92 -13.72 29.33
C ASP A 287 8.81 -14.95 29.03
N ASN A 288 8.85 -15.40 27.78
CA ASN A 288 9.62 -16.56 27.31
C ASN A 288 10.73 -16.18 26.33
N ALA A 289 11.17 -14.92 26.29
CA ALA A 289 12.05 -14.38 25.24
C ALA A 289 13.41 -15.10 25.09
N ALA A 290 13.81 -15.90 26.07
CA ALA A 290 15.04 -16.68 26.02
C ALA A 290 14.95 -17.79 24.96
N GLY A 291 15.56 -17.56 23.79
CA GLY A 291 15.74 -18.57 22.76
C GLY A 291 14.60 -18.70 21.74
N ILE A 292 13.65 -17.77 21.73
CA ILE A 292 12.55 -17.74 20.74
C ILE A 292 12.91 -17.00 19.46
N GLY A 293 13.90 -16.10 19.53
CA GLY A 293 14.29 -15.21 18.44
C GLY A 293 14.51 -15.90 17.09
N PRO A 294 15.23 -17.04 17.02
CA PRO A 294 15.46 -17.73 15.75
C PRO A 294 14.19 -18.28 15.13
N THR A 295 13.28 -18.83 15.95
CA THR A 295 11.98 -19.32 15.48
C THR A 295 11.12 -18.18 14.97
N VAL A 296 11.02 -17.09 15.74
CA VAL A 296 10.29 -15.87 15.35
C VAL A 296 10.84 -15.30 14.03
N GLY A 297 12.16 -15.17 13.90
CA GLY A 297 12.80 -14.64 12.70
C GLY A 297 12.60 -15.53 11.47
N ARG A 298 12.57 -16.86 11.65
CA ARG A 298 12.23 -17.80 10.56
C ARG A 298 10.77 -17.66 10.14
N SER A 299 9.84 -17.55 11.10
CA SER A 299 8.42 -17.34 10.79
C SER A 299 8.22 -16.02 10.04
N LEU A 300 8.92 -14.95 10.45
CA LEU A 300 8.87 -13.66 9.75
C LEU A 300 9.36 -13.77 8.30
N ALA A 301 10.53 -14.39 8.08
CA ALA A 301 11.12 -14.53 6.75
C ALA A 301 10.30 -15.41 5.77
N GLN A 302 9.30 -16.14 6.27
CA GLN A 302 8.42 -17.00 5.46
C GLN A 302 6.98 -16.47 5.40
N THR A 303 6.68 -15.40 6.12
CA THR A 303 5.34 -14.81 6.10
C THR A 303 5.21 -13.88 4.92
N LEU A 304 4.02 -13.84 4.32
CA LEU A 304 3.67 -12.86 3.30
C LEU A 304 4.00 -11.43 3.79
N GLY A 305 4.88 -10.77 3.05
CA GLY A 305 5.22 -9.36 3.23
C GLY A 305 4.42 -8.49 2.25
N PHE A 306 4.39 -7.19 2.51
CA PHE A 306 3.75 -6.20 1.64
C PHE A 306 4.66 -4.99 1.46
N GLY A 307 4.55 -4.27 0.34
CA GLY A 307 5.42 -3.14 0.02
C GLY A 307 6.91 -3.51 0.11
N GLN A 308 7.25 -4.66 -0.45
CA GLN A 308 8.61 -5.22 -0.39
C GLN A 308 9.55 -4.47 -1.34
N SER A 309 10.85 -4.50 -1.02
CA SER A 309 11.88 -3.97 -1.92
C SER A 309 13.19 -4.74 -1.80
N PRO A 310 13.92 -4.95 -2.92
CA PRO A 310 15.28 -5.47 -2.88
C PRO A 310 16.27 -4.51 -2.21
N ASP A 311 15.92 -3.23 -2.07
CA ASP A 311 16.63 -2.29 -1.21
C ASP A 311 15.97 -2.24 0.18
N PRO A 312 16.59 -2.78 1.24
CA PRO A 312 16.04 -2.76 2.59
C PRO A 312 15.84 -1.34 3.16
N ASP A 313 16.46 -0.32 2.58
CA ASP A 313 16.22 1.07 2.99
C ASP A 313 14.90 1.63 2.41
N GLN A 314 14.30 0.95 1.42
CA GLN A 314 13.00 1.29 0.82
C GLN A 314 11.89 0.33 1.28
N ASP A 315 12.20 -0.91 1.67
CA ASP A 315 11.21 -1.91 2.13
C ASP A 315 10.33 -1.41 3.29
N SER A 316 9.02 -1.63 3.19
CA SER A 316 8.06 -1.17 4.21
C SER A 316 8.10 -1.99 5.50
N PHE A 317 8.62 -3.21 5.44
CA PHE A 317 8.62 -4.24 6.48
C PHE A 317 7.23 -4.54 7.06
N MET A 318 6.18 -4.43 6.23
CA MET A 318 4.84 -4.92 6.57
C MET A 318 4.78 -6.44 6.44
N THR A 319 4.22 -7.11 7.44
CA THR A 319 3.98 -8.57 7.40
C THR A 319 2.55 -8.90 7.78
N ASP A 320 1.95 -9.91 7.15
CA ASP A 320 0.61 -10.36 7.51
C ASP A 320 0.54 -10.84 8.97
N LEU A 321 -0.23 -10.13 9.80
CA LEU A 321 -0.24 -10.32 11.25
C LEU A 321 -0.79 -11.69 11.65
N SER A 322 -1.84 -12.16 10.99
CA SER A 322 -2.48 -13.43 11.35
C SER A 322 -1.65 -14.62 10.88
N ILE A 323 -1.09 -14.58 9.67
CA ILE A 323 -0.20 -15.63 9.17
C ILE A 323 1.02 -15.73 10.08
N PHE A 324 1.70 -14.60 10.32
CA PHE A 324 2.89 -14.55 11.16
C PHE A 324 2.65 -15.13 12.56
N THR A 325 1.64 -14.60 13.28
CA THR A 325 1.40 -15.01 14.67
C THR A 325 0.90 -16.44 14.80
N SER A 326 0.11 -16.93 13.83
CA SER A 326 -0.32 -18.32 13.79
C SER A 326 0.85 -19.28 13.58
N GLN A 327 1.78 -18.95 12.67
CA GLN A 327 2.98 -19.76 12.43
C GLN A 327 3.89 -19.80 13.67
N VAL A 328 4.09 -18.65 14.32
CA VAL A 328 4.79 -18.61 15.62
C VAL A 328 4.10 -19.50 16.66
N GLY A 329 2.77 -19.51 16.71
CA GLY A 329 1.99 -20.38 17.61
C GLY A 329 2.16 -21.87 17.33
N VAL A 330 2.29 -22.26 16.05
CA VAL A 330 2.59 -23.63 15.61
C VAL A 330 3.98 -24.07 16.08
N ASP A 331 4.98 -23.21 15.90
CA ASP A 331 6.37 -23.54 16.20
C ASP A 331 6.71 -23.41 17.69
N LEU A 332 6.03 -22.50 18.40
CA LEU A 332 6.16 -22.27 19.83
C LEU A 332 4.88 -22.68 20.57
N LEU A 333 4.75 -23.97 20.87
CA LEU A 333 3.54 -24.54 21.50
C LEU A 333 3.06 -23.87 22.80
N PHE A 334 3.92 -23.15 23.52
CA PHE A 334 3.51 -22.39 24.71
C PHE A 334 2.75 -21.10 24.37
N ALA A 335 2.88 -20.59 23.14
CA ALA A 335 2.20 -19.43 22.60
C ALA A 335 0.94 -19.79 21.79
N ALA A 336 0.73 -21.07 21.46
CA ALA A 336 -0.36 -21.55 20.61
C ALA A 336 -1.74 -21.04 21.03
N ASP A 337 -2.11 -21.16 22.31
CA ASP A 337 -3.43 -20.70 22.78
C ASP A 337 -3.62 -19.18 22.59
N ALA A 338 -2.56 -18.39 22.80
CA ALA A 338 -2.60 -16.94 22.61
C ALA A 338 -2.62 -16.54 21.13
N ALA A 339 -1.90 -17.27 20.28
CA ALA A 339 -1.93 -17.11 18.83
C ALA A 339 -3.30 -17.44 18.23
N ASP A 340 -3.93 -18.53 18.70
CA ASP A 340 -5.29 -18.93 18.31
C ASP A 340 -6.34 -17.88 18.73
N ASP A 341 -6.18 -17.30 19.92
CA ASP A 341 -7.06 -16.24 20.42
C ASP A 341 -6.90 -14.94 19.61
N LEU A 342 -5.67 -14.57 19.24
CA LEU A 342 -5.39 -13.44 18.35
C LEU A 342 -5.94 -13.66 16.95
N THR A 343 -5.68 -14.83 16.35
CA THR A 343 -6.22 -15.21 15.03
C THR A 343 -7.74 -15.09 15.02
N ARG A 344 -8.42 -15.52 16.10
CA ARG A 344 -9.88 -15.37 16.21
C ARG A 344 -10.30 -13.90 16.31
N ALA A 345 -9.61 -13.10 17.10
CA ALA A 345 -9.92 -11.68 17.23
C ALA A 345 -9.76 -10.94 15.89
N ILE A 346 -8.73 -11.26 15.11
CA ILE A 346 -8.52 -10.70 13.77
C ILE A 346 -9.64 -11.16 12.82
N ASN A 347 -9.97 -12.44 12.78
CA ASN A 347 -11.08 -12.94 11.94
C ASN A 347 -12.46 -12.40 12.35
N ASP A 348 -12.65 -12.05 13.63
CA ASP A 348 -13.87 -11.37 14.10
C ASP A 348 -13.88 -9.87 13.75
N ALA A 349 -12.72 -9.29 13.41
CA ALA A 349 -12.57 -7.90 13.01
C ALA A 349 -12.58 -7.72 11.49
N VAL A 350 -11.97 -8.62 10.71
CA VAL A 350 -11.98 -8.56 9.24
C VAL A 350 -13.25 -9.23 8.72
N LEU A 351 -14.18 -8.43 8.20
CA LEU A 351 -15.52 -8.86 7.82
C LEU A 351 -15.61 -9.34 6.37
N ASP A 352 -14.89 -8.68 5.48
CA ASP A 352 -14.81 -8.98 4.05
C ASP A 352 -13.40 -8.65 3.53
N ARG A 353 -12.98 -9.31 2.45
CA ARG A 353 -11.70 -9.03 1.80
C ARG A 353 -11.58 -9.64 0.41
N VAL A 354 -10.68 -9.07 -0.38
CA VAL A 354 -10.16 -9.62 -1.63
C VAL A 354 -8.64 -9.78 -1.57
N ASP A 355 -8.12 -10.81 -2.23
CA ASP A 355 -6.69 -11.04 -2.43
C ASP A 355 -6.42 -11.49 -3.87
N GLY A 356 -5.33 -10.97 -4.43
CA GLY A 356 -4.79 -11.33 -5.74
C GLY A 356 -4.07 -12.67 -5.70
N GLN A 357 -3.52 -13.08 -6.84
CA GLN A 357 -2.83 -14.35 -6.94
C GLN A 357 -1.46 -14.36 -6.22
N ALA A 358 -0.72 -13.25 -6.25
CA ALA A 358 0.56 -13.06 -5.56
C ALA A 358 0.40 -12.83 -4.06
N THR A 359 -0.67 -12.13 -3.67
CA THR A 359 -1.03 -11.84 -2.26
C THR A 359 -1.97 -12.88 -1.66
N LYS A 360 -2.06 -14.05 -2.29
CA LYS A 360 -3.09 -15.04 -1.99
C LYS A 360 -3.06 -15.49 -0.53
N GLY A 361 -4.22 -15.38 0.11
CA GLY A 361 -4.38 -15.76 1.51
C GLY A 361 -4.03 -14.65 2.50
N ALA A 362 -3.73 -13.43 2.04
CA ALA A 362 -3.74 -12.22 2.86
C ALA A 362 -4.98 -12.17 3.76
N THR A 363 -4.79 -11.76 5.02
CA THR A 363 -5.81 -11.96 6.07
C THR A 363 -6.61 -10.72 6.42
N GLY A 364 -6.25 -9.56 5.87
CA GLY A 364 -6.88 -8.26 6.01
C GLY A 364 -6.16 -7.28 6.95
N LEU A 365 -5.12 -7.71 7.68
CA LEU A 365 -4.33 -6.82 8.56
C LEU A 365 -2.85 -7.19 8.54
N SER A 366 -1.99 -6.23 8.22
CA SER A 366 -0.53 -6.32 8.37
C SER A 366 -0.04 -5.61 9.64
N ILE A 367 1.24 -5.79 9.99
CA ILE A 367 1.92 -5.11 11.10
C ILE A 367 3.37 -4.81 10.72
N TYR A 368 3.94 -3.72 11.24
CA TYR A 368 5.36 -3.39 11.05
C TYR A 368 6.26 -4.34 11.83
N PHE A 369 7.11 -5.09 11.12
CA PHE A 369 8.14 -5.93 11.75
C PHE A 369 9.43 -6.03 10.93
N PRO A 370 10.35 -5.06 11.07
CA PRO A 370 11.68 -5.16 10.50
C PRO A 370 12.45 -6.39 11.00
N PRO A 371 13.23 -7.06 10.14
CA PRO A 371 13.88 -8.31 10.51
C PRO A 371 15.00 -8.15 11.56
N SER A 372 15.53 -6.93 11.74
CA SER A 372 16.58 -6.64 12.73
C SER A 372 16.63 -5.16 13.14
N GLU A 373 17.26 -4.87 14.27
CA GLU A 373 17.35 -3.52 14.87
C GLU A 373 17.88 -2.41 13.92
N PRO A 374 18.85 -2.65 13.03
CA PRO A 374 19.31 -1.64 12.09
C PRO A 374 18.24 -1.11 11.12
N TYR A 375 17.19 -1.90 10.85
CA TYR A 375 16.07 -1.53 9.98
C TYR A 375 14.86 -1.00 10.74
N PHE A 376 14.94 -0.95 12.07
CA PHE A 376 13.85 -0.46 12.89
C PHE A 376 13.84 1.07 12.92
N ASP A 377 12.74 1.67 12.45
CA ASP A 377 12.53 3.10 12.59
C ASP A 377 12.17 3.46 14.04
N GLU A 378 13.00 4.31 14.65
CA GLU A 378 12.80 4.78 16.02
C GLU A 378 11.54 5.64 16.19
N ALA A 379 11.01 6.26 15.13
CA ALA A 379 9.75 7.01 15.17
C ALA A 379 8.54 6.12 15.50
N TYR A 380 8.60 4.82 15.14
CA TYR A 380 7.56 3.85 15.48
C TYR A 380 7.29 3.75 16.99
N ARG A 381 8.26 4.12 17.83
CA ARG A 381 8.14 4.12 19.30
C ARG A 381 7.16 5.15 19.85
N GLU A 382 6.85 6.18 19.07
CA GLU A 382 5.93 7.23 19.47
C GLU A 382 4.45 6.82 19.31
N LEU A 383 4.19 5.70 18.62
CA LEU A 383 2.86 5.16 18.43
C LEU A 383 2.27 4.56 19.73
N PRO A 384 0.93 4.51 19.86
CA PRO A 384 0.28 3.83 20.98
C PRO A 384 0.65 2.33 21.05
N ASN A 385 1.16 1.89 22.21
CA ASN A 385 1.52 0.47 22.43
C ASN A 385 0.36 -0.36 23.02
N SER A 386 -0.86 -0.24 22.49
CA SER A 386 -2.06 -0.91 23.03
C SER A 386 -1.93 -2.43 23.04
N GLY A 387 -1.40 -3.01 21.95
CA GLY A 387 -1.16 -4.43 21.78
C GLY A 387 0.16 -4.95 22.34
N GLY A 388 1.00 -4.12 22.99
CA GLY A 388 2.29 -4.58 23.54
C GLY A 388 3.36 -4.92 22.48
N TRP A 389 3.12 -4.61 21.21
CA TRP A 389 4.04 -4.93 20.11
C TRP A 389 5.41 -4.27 20.27
N ILE A 390 5.46 -3.00 20.67
CA ILE A 390 6.73 -2.29 20.88
C ILE A 390 7.54 -2.92 22.02
N ASP A 391 6.88 -3.46 23.06
CA ASP A 391 7.57 -4.17 24.14
C ASP A 391 8.18 -5.50 23.65
N PHE A 392 7.46 -6.19 22.75
CA PHE A 392 7.97 -7.37 22.07
C PHE A 392 9.16 -7.05 21.16
N LEU A 393 9.05 -6.06 20.26
CA LEU A 393 10.13 -5.65 19.37
C LEU A 393 11.40 -5.27 20.16
N ASN A 394 11.25 -4.48 21.22
CA ASN A 394 12.35 -4.14 22.13
C ASN A 394 13.04 -5.36 22.72
N THR A 395 12.24 -6.34 23.14
CA THR A 395 12.74 -7.57 23.73
C THR A 395 13.43 -8.44 22.67
N TYR A 396 12.84 -8.55 21.48
CA TYR A 396 13.36 -9.32 20.36
C TYR A 396 14.72 -8.77 19.88
N TYR A 397 14.79 -7.47 19.56
CA TYR A 397 16.03 -6.82 19.15
C TYR A 397 17.08 -6.82 20.27
N GLY A 398 16.66 -6.56 21.51
CA GLY A 398 17.56 -6.66 22.67
C GLY A 398 18.18 -8.04 22.82
N LYS A 399 17.43 -9.12 22.52
CA LYS A 399 17.94 -10.49 22.50
C LYS A 399 18.85 -10.76 21.29
N GLY A 400 18.55 -10.17 20.13
CA GLY A 400 19.43 -10.21 18.96
C GLY A 400 20.79 -9.57 19.24
N GLY A 401 20.80 -8.41 19.91
CA GLY A 401 22.02 -7.72 20.34
C GLY A 401 22.85 -8.46 21.40
N GLU A 402 22.28 -9.47 22.07
CA GLU A 402 23.00 -10.33 23.02
C GLU A 402 23.81 -11.45 22.33
N ILE A 403 23.65 -11.65 21.01
CA ILE A 403 24.40 -12.66 20.24
C ILE A 403 25.89 -12.30 20.24
N ALA A 404 26.68 -13.08 20.98
CA ALA A 404 28.10 -12.81 21.19
C ALA A 404 28.98 -13.09 19.95
N GLN A 405 28.50 -13.95 19.06
CA GLN A 405 29.19 -14.39 17.86
C GLN A 405 28.14 -14.61 16.77
N GLY A 406 28.25 -13.82 15.69
CA GLY A 406 27.42 -14.01 14.50
C GLY A 406 27.67 -15.36 13.81
N PRO A 407 26.93 -15.66 12.74
CA PRO A 407 26.99 -16.95 12.08
C PRO A 407 28.40 -17.28 11.58
N VAL A 408 28.80 -18.54 11.73
CA VAL A 408 30.05 -19.07 11.18
C VAL A 408 29.72 -20.12 10.15
N ILE A 409 30.18 -19.91 8.92
CA ILE A 409 29.96 -20.80 7.79
C ILE A 409 31.28 -21.39 7.28
N ASP A 410 31.28 -22.70 7.00
CA ASP A 410 32.38 -23.38 6.32
C ASP A 410 32.54 -22.75 4.93
N GLN A 411 33.76 -22.29 4.65
CA GLN A 411 34.10 -21.65 3.38
C GLN A 411 34.19 -22.65 2.22
N ASN A 412 34.00 -23.95 2.48
CA ASN A 412 33.88 -24.99 1.47
C ASN A 412 32.39 -25.30 1.20
N ALA A 413 31.75 -24.50 0.34
CA ALA A 413 30.45 -24.87 -0.20
C ALA A 413 30.56 -26.03 -1.19
N THR A 414 29.47 -26.78 -1.31
CA THR A 414 29.27 -27.73 -2.41
C THR A 414 28.51 -27.03 -3.51
N VAL A 415 28.90 -27.24 -4.77
CA VAL A 415 28.19 -26.72 -5.93
C VAL A 415 27.90 -27.85 -6.90
N GLU A 416 26.63 -28.01 -7.26
CA GLU A 416 26.16 -29.09 -8.13
C GLU A 416 25.28 -28.51 -9.24
N PHE A 417 25.55 -28.90 -10.48
CA PHE A 417 24.65 -28.64 -11.61
C PHE A 417 23.62 -29.77 -11.69
N GLY A 418 22.35 -29.40 -11.76
CA GLY A 418 21.21 -30.28 -11.87
C GLY A 418 20.35 -29.97 -13.10
N ASP A 419 19.17 -30.59 -13.16
CA ASP A 419 18.18 -30.32 -14.21
C ASP A 419 17.55 -28.92 -14.03
N ASP A 420 17.53 -28.42 -12.79
CA ASP A 420 16.93 -27.14 -12.39
C ASP A 420 17.97 -26.00 -12.24
N GLY A 421 19.16 -26.16 -12.84
CA GLY A 421 20.22 -25.15 -12.82
C GLY A 421 21.41 -25.52 -11.93
N VAL A 422 21.84 -24.60 -11.06
CA VAL A 422 23.00 -24.78 -10.17
C VAL A 422 22.61 -24.55 -8.72
N THR A 423 22.95 -25.50 -7.85
CA THR A 423 22.71 -25.40 -6.41
C THR A 423 24.02 -25.18 -5.67
N ILE A 424 24.06 -24.18 -4.79
CA ILE A 424 25.13 -23.99 -3.80
C ILE A 424 24.61 -24.45 -2.43
N THR A 425 25.40 -25.24 -1.72
CA THR A 425 25.10 -25.69 -0.35
C THR A 425 26.23 -25.35 0.59
N GLY A 426 25.92 -24.57 1.63
CA GLY A 426 26.82 -24.22 2.71
C GLY A 426 26.50 -25.00 3.99
N PHE A 427 27.52 -25.21 4.82
CA PHE A 427 27.38 -25.83 6.15
C PHE A 427 27.87 -24.85 7.21
N PHE A 428 27.08 -24.66 8.26
CA PHE A 428 27.37 -23.71 9.32
C PHE A 428 27.72 -24.39 10.64
N ASP A 429 28.50 -23.68 11.46
CA ASP A 429 28.89 -24.15 12.79
C ASP A 429 27.63 -24.34 13.64
N PRO A 430 27.36 -25.56 14.15
CA PRO A 430 26.19 -25.85 14.97
C PRO A 430 26.02 -24.91 16.17
N ASP A 431 27.11 -24.37 16.71
CA ASP A 431 27.06 -23.45 17.86
C ASP A 431 26.46 -22.08 17.48
N THR A 432 26.51 -21.70 16.20
CA THR A 432 25.94 -20.44 15.67
C THR A 432 24.67 -20.66 14.85
N ALA A 433 24.51 -21.86 14.27
CA ALA A 433 23.35 -22.34 13.52
C ALA A 433 22.02 -22.09 14.22
N ALA A 434 22.01 -22.24 15.55
CA ALA A 434 20.82 -22.12 16.37
C ALA A 434 20.20 -20.72 16.33
N ASN A 435 20.95 -19.69 15.91
CA ASN A 435 20.45 -18.32 15.82
C ASN A 435 19.96 -17.92 14.42
N LEU A 436 20.12 -18.76 13.40
CA LEU A 436 19.79 -18.42 12.01
C LEU A 436 18.28 -18.24 11.82
N ALA A 437 17.93 -17.13 11.15
CA ALA A 437 16.57 -16.69 10.88
C ALA A 437 16.22 -16.78 9.39
N SER A 438 17.13 -16.41 8.49
CA SER A 438 16.87 -16.42 7.05
C SER A 438 18.11 -16.82 6.26
N ALA A 439 17.89 -17.20 5.00
CA ALA A 439 18.92 -17.48 4.03
C ALA A 439 18.44 -17.08 2.62
N PHE A 440 19.35 -16.56 1.81
CA PHE A 440 19.10 -16.25 0.40
C PHE A 440 20.35 -16.55 -0.43
N ILE A 441 20.15 -16.77 -1.73
CA ILE A 441 21.23 -16.88 -2.70
C ILE A 441 21.28 -15.62 -3.54
N ARG A 442 22.50 -15.11 -3.79
CA ARG A 442 22.77 -14.14 -4.84
C ARG A 442 23.60 -14.77 -5.93
N TYR A 443 23.36 -14.36 -7.17
CA TYR A 443 24.09 -14.87 -8.33
C TYR A 443 24.50 -13.74 -9.27
N GLY A 444 25.71 -13.82 -9.81
CA GLY A 444 26.30 -12.74 -10.58
C GLY A 444 27.45 -13.16 -11.47
N THR A 445 27.93 -12.26 -12.31
CA THR A 445 29.10 -12.48 -13.17
C THR A 445 30.36 -11.90 -12.53
N VAL A 446 31.48 -12.60 -12.73
CA VAL A 446 32.80 -12.08 -12.30
C VAL A 446 33.44 -11.30 -13.44
N GLU A 447 33.65 -10.01 -13.20
CA GLU A 447 34.24 -9.09 -14.16
C GLU A 447 35.77 -9.22 -14.27
N ASP A 448 36.33 -8.61 -15.31
CA ASP A 448 37.77 -8.66 -15.61
C ASP A 448 38.64 -7.99 -14.52
N ASP A 449 38.09 -6.98 -13.83
CA ASP A 449 38.76 -6.29 -12.73
C ASP A 449 38.61 -6.98 -11.37
N GLY A 450 37.82 -8.06 -11.34
CA GLY A 450 37.54 -8.86 -10.15
C GLY A 450 36.34 -8.38 -9.33
N SER A 451 35.60 -7.36 -9.79
CA SER A 451 34.28 -7.06 -9.25
C SER A 451 33.27 -8.16 -9.63
N VAL A 452 32.16 -8.20 -8.89
CA VAL A 452 31.03 -9.07 -9.18
C VAL A 452 29.82 -8.19 -9.45
N THR A 453 29.17 -8.37 -10.59
CA THR A 453 27.86 -7.77 -10.88
C THR A 453 26.79 -8.81 -10.60
N PHE A 454 25.95 -8.57 -9.61
CA PHE A 454 24.82 -9.44 -9.31
C PHE A 454 23.70 -9.23 -10.31
N LEU A 455 23.15 -10.34 -10.78
CA LEU A 455 22.01 -10.40 -11.70
C LEU A 455 20.70 -10.58 -10.93
N GLY A 456 20.77 -11.03 -9.68
CA GLY A 456 19.58 -11.21 -8.86
C GLY A 456 19.85 -11.92 -7.53
N GLU A 457 18.77 -12.07 -6.78
CA GLU A 457 18.71 -12.84 -5.55
C GLU A 457 17.37 -13.52 -5.35
N GLU A 458 17.40 -14.63 -4.61
CA GLU A 458 16.23 -15.47 -4.34
C GLU A 458 16.34 -16.12 -2.95
N ASP A 459 15.21 -16.48 -2.37
CA ASP A 459 15.16 -17.22 -1.11
C ASP A 459 15.95 -18.53 -1.17
N ALA A 460 16.64 -18.85 -0.07
CA ALA A 460 17.37 -20.09 0.07
C ALA A 460 16.80 -20.94 1.22
N PHE A 461 16.81 -22.24 1.02
CA PHE A 461 16.37 -23.17 2.04
C PHE A 461 17.35 -23.20 3.22
N LEU A 462 16.85 -23.03 4.44
CA LEU A 462 17.59 -23.18 5.69
C LEU A 462 17.22 -24.49 6.38
N GLY A 463 18.16 -25.44 6.40
CA GLY A 463 17.98 -26.76 7.00
C GLY A 463 18.25 -26.80 8.51
N ASP A 464 17.48 -27.63 9.22
CA ASP A 464 17.69 -27.91 10.65
C ASP A 464 18.98 -28.71 10.95
N ASP A 465 19.62 -29.24 9.91
CA ASP A 465 20.81 -30.10 10.02
C ASP A 465 22.13 -29.31 10.02
N GLY A 466 22.07 -27.98 9.98
CA GLY A 466 23.28 -27.16 9.89
C GLY A 466 23.63 -26.73 8.47
N SER A 467 22.73 -26.92 7.49
CA SER A 467 22.97 -26.54 6.10
C SER A 467 22.00 -25.49 5.57
N ALA A 468 22.44 -24.72 4.58
CA ALA A 468 21.58 -23.89 3.77
C ALA A 468 21.89 -24.14 2.30
N SER A 469 20.88 -24.02 1.45
CA SER A 469 21.02 -24.25 0.02
C SER A 469 20.13 -23.34 -0.80
N GLY A 470 20.72 -22.68 -1.79
CA GLY A 470 20.00 -21.95 -2.82
C GLY A 470 20.27 -22.54 -4.18
N THR A 471 19.28 -22.46 -5.06
CA THR A 471 19.37 -22.92 -6.46
C THR A 471 19.13 -21.73 -7.36
N TYR A 472 19.87 -21.66 -8.46
CA TYR A 472 19.72 -20.66 -9.49
C TYR A 472 19.58 -21.34 -10.84
N ASP A 473 18.55 -20.98 -11.60
CA ASP A 473 18.15 -21.65 -12.84
C ASP A 473 19.08 -21.36 -14.04
N LEU A 474 20.04 -20.45 -13.88
CA LEU A 474 20.98 -19.97 -14.89
C LEU A 474 20.37 -19.03 -15.95
N THR A 475 19.25 -18.36 -15.65
CA THR A 475 18.66 -17.32 -16.49
C THR A 475 18.85 -15.94 -15.89
N HIS A 476 18.83 -14.89 -16.70
CA HIS A 476 18.91 -13.52 -16.21
C HIS A 476 17.82 -12.70 -16.87
N LEU A 477 17.29 -11.73 -16.13
CA LEU A 477 16.31 -10.81 -16.68
C LEU A 477 17.00 -9.86 -17.67
N SER A 478 16.40 -9.73 -18.85
CA SER A 478 16.77 -8.76 -19.87
C SER A 478 15.53 -7.96 -20.30
N LEU A 479 15.66 -6.63 -20.32
CA LEU A 479 14.65 -5.71 -20.83
C LEU A 479 15.07 -5.17 -22.20
N SER A 480 14.12 -5.00 -23.12
CA SER A 480 14.38 -4.46 -24.46
C SER A 480 13.25 -3.57 -24.93
N ASP A 481 13.58 -2.37 -25.43
CA ASP A 481 12.64 -1.47 -26.13
C ASP A 481 12.64 -1.69 -27.67
N GLY A 482 13.35 -2.72 -28.13
CA GLY A 482 13.51 -3.06 -29.55
C GLY A 482 14.64 -2.32 -30.26
N TYR A 483 15.26 -1.33 -29.61
CA TYR A 483 16.46 -0.64 -30.07
C TYR A 483 17.68 -1.08 -29.25
N ASP A 484 17.54 -1.04 -27.94
CA ASP A 484 18.54 -1.39 -26.95
C ASP A 484 18.02 -2.53 -26.07
N THR A 485 18.94 -3.26 -25.45
CA THR A 485 18.64 -4.41 -24.60
C THR A 485 19.61 -4.40 -23.43
N MET A 486 19.09 -4.53 -22.21
CA MET A 486 19.85 -4.38 -20.97
C MET A 486 19.49 -5.48 -20.00
N ASP A 487 20.51 -6.02 -19.34
CA ASP A 487 20.32 -6.92 -18.20
C ASP A 487 19.80 -6.10 -17.02
N ALA A 488 19.01 -6.73 -16.15
CA ALA A 488 18.49 -6.09 -14.94
C ALA A 488 18.70 -6.99 -13.73
N TYR A 489 18.82 -6.35 -12.56
CA TYR A 489 18.73 -7.08 -11.30
C TYR A 489 17.31 -7.60 -11.10
N LEU A 490 17.21 -8.84 -10.64
CA LEU A 490 15.96 -9.51 -10.38
C LEU A 490 15.93 -10.01 -8.94
N SER A 491 15.00 -9.50 -8.14
CA SER A 491 14.70 -10.08 -6.83
C SER A 491 13.46 -10.96 -6.96
N LEU A 492 13.57 -12.24 -6.63
CA LEU A 492 12.42 -13.15 -6.64
C LEU A 492 12.05 -13.59 -5.23
N TYR A 493 10.78 -13.43 -4.90
CA TYR A 493 10.20 -13.90 -3.65
C TYR A 493 8.76 -14.37 -3.87
N GLY A 494 8.22 -15.10 -2.88
CA GLY A 494 6.88 -15.66 -2.92
C GLY A 494 6.84 -17.16 -2.73
N ASP A 495 5.61 -17.71 -2.69
CA ASP A 495 5.40 -19.13 -2.43
C ASP A 495 5.44 -19.95 -3.73
N TYR A 496 6.59 -20.56 -4.01
CA TYR A 496 6.78 -21.48 -5.13
C TYR A 496 5.78 -22.66 -5.14
N ASP A 497 5.17 -23.03 -4.01
CA ASP A 497 4.13 -24.07 -3.95
C ASP A 497 2.78 -23.58 -4.50
N THR A 498 2.53 -22.27 -4.52
CA THR A 498 1.34 -21.68 -5.15
C THR A 498 1.44 -21.61 -6.67
N GLY A 499 2.65 -21.70 -7.21
CA GLY A 499 2.92 -21.62 -8.65
C GLY A 499 3.13 -20.19 -9.16
N ILE A 500 3.34 -19.21 -8.26
CA ILE A 500 3.53 -17.80 -8.60
C ILE A 500 4.70 -17.26 -7.80
N PHE A 501 5.48 -16.37 -8.40
CA PHE A 501 6.47 -15.55 -7.70
C PHE A 501 6.33 -14.10 -8.13
N THR A 502 6.72 -13.18 -7.25
CA THR A 502 6.87 -11.76 -7.54
C THR A 502 8.32 -11.50 -7.93
N ALA A 503 8.50 -10.67 -8.95
CA ALA A 503 9.76 -10.28 -9.53
C ALA A 503 9.93 -8.77 -9.45
N ASP A 504 10.86 -8.33 -8.60
CA ASP A 504 11.17 -6.93 -8.39
C ASP A 504 12.43 -6.50 -9.11
N VAL A 505 12.32 -5.37 -9.81
CA VAL A 505 13.36 -4.82 -10.67
C VAL A 505 13.58 -3.35 -10.34
N PRO A 506 14.70 -2.98 -9.71
CA PRO A 506 15.03 -1.58 -9.44
C PRO A 506 15.49 -0.88 -10.72
N LEU A 507 14.94 0.30 -10.98
CA LEU A 507 15.17 1.12 -12.16
C LEU A 507 15.46 2.57 -11.74
N SER A 508 16.23 3.30 -12.53
CA SER A 508 16.27 4.78 -12.45
C SER A 508 15.57 5.40 -13.65
N TYR A 509 14.88 6.51 -13.42
CA TYR A 509 14.06 7.19 -14.41
C TYR A 509 14.63 8.56 -14.77
N TYR A 510 14.64 8.89 -16.05
CA TYR A 510 15.26 10.11 -16.58
C TYR A 510 14.43 10.75 -17.69
N SER A 511 14.39 12.08 -17.69
CA SER A 511 13.82 12.86 -18.80
C SER A 511 14.70 12.83 -20.05
N PRO A 512 14.15 13.18 -21.24
CA PRO A 512 14.92 13.29 -22.49
C PRO A 512 16.10 14.29 -22.45
N ASP A 513 16.12 15.19 -21.47
CA ASP A 513 17.18 16.19 -21.25
C ASP A 513 18.19 15.76 -20.15
N ASP A 514 18.23 14.46 -19.80
CA ASP A 514 19.08 13.84 -18.77
C ASP A 514 18.79 14.35 -17.33
N ALA A 515 17.65 14.97 -17.09
CA ALA A 515 17.22 15.29 -15.72
C ALA A 515 16.72 14.02 -15.00
N TYR A 516 17.21 13.79 -13.79
CA TYR A 516 16.80 12.67 -12.94
C TYR A 516 15.35 12.83 -12.48
N GLY A 517 14.55 11.80 -12.71
CA GLY A 517 13.14 11.73 -12.37
C GLY A 517 12.84 10.93 -11.10
N GLY A 518 13.80 10.15 -10.58
CA GLY A 518 13.63 9.31 -9.39
C GLY A 518 14.05 7.87 -9.63
N ASP A 519 13.96 7.07 -8.57
CA ASP A 519 14.07 5.61 -8.65
C ASP A 519 12.67 5.00 -8.74
N LEU A 520 12.54 3.98 -9.59
CA LEU A 520 11.32 3.21 -9.78
C LEU A 520 11.57 1.76 -9.37
N LEU A 521 10.53 1.12 -8.87
CA LEU A 521 10.47 -0.33 -8.68
C LEU A 521 9.47 -0.89 -9.67
N LEU A 522 9.91 -1.73 -10.60
CA LEU A 522 9.00 -2.55 -11.40
C LEU A 522 8.75 -3.85 -10.64
N SER A 523 7.50 -4.05 -10.21
CA SER A 523 7.00 -5.33 -9.68
C SER A 523 6.29 -6.08 -10.80
N ALA A 524 6.58 -7.37 -10.94
CA ALA A 524 5.92 -8.25 -11.90
C ALA A 524 5.50 -9.56 -11.24
N VAL A 525 4.25 -9.96 -11.44
CA VAL A 525 3.76 -11.28 -11.01
C VAL A 525 3.96 -12.28 -12.15
N VAL A 526 4.59 -13.41 -11.88
CA VAL A 526 4.96 -14.39 -12.92
C VAL A 526 4.46 -15.79 -12.55
N ASP A 527 3.87 -16.49 -13.54
CA ASP A 527 3.51 -17.92 -13.40
C ASP A 527 4.79 -18.76 -13.41
N SER A 528 5.07 -19.48 -12.32
CA SER A 528 6.32 -20.22 -12.18
C SER A 528 6.40 -21.47 -13.07
N ALA A 529 5.26 -21.96 -13.58
CA ALA A 529 5.21 -23.14 -14.44
C ALA A 529 5.39 -22.79 -15.93
N THR A 530 4.92 -21.62 -16.37
CA THR A 530 5.05 -21.18 -17.77
C THR A 530 6.14 -20.13 -17.98
N GLY A 531 6.47 -19.35 -16.95
CA GLY A 531 7.32 -18.17 -17.02
C GLY A 531 6.62 -16.97 -17.65
N ASP A 532 5.30 -17.03 -17.85
CA ASP A 532 4.53 -15.92 -18.41
C ASP A 532 4.28 -14.87 -17.32
N THR A 533 4.53 -13.60 -17.66
CA THR A 533 4.14 -12.45 -16.83
C THR A 533 2.62 -12.31 -16.81
N ILE A 534 2.06 -12.25 -15.61
CA ILE A 534 0.62 -12.10 -15.34
C ILE A 534 0.26 -10.62 -15.29
N SER A 535 1.01 -9.82 -14.53
CA SER A 535 0.87 -8.37 -14.42
C SER A 535 2.23 -7.69 -14.24
N THR A 536 2.29 -6.38 -14.50
CA THR A 536 3.46 -5.54 -14.24
C THR A 536 3.01 -4.16 -13.78
N THR A 537 3.56 -3.70 -12.66
CA THR A 537 3.26 -2.38 -12.10
C THR A 537 4.56 -1.65 -11.78
N TYR A 538 4.59 -0.36 -12.05
CA TYR A 538 5.73 0.50 -11.73
C TYR A 538 5.36 1.34 -10.52
N TYR A 539 6.24 1.36 -9.53
CA TYR A 539 6.08 2.17 -8.34
C TYR A 539 7.18 3.20 -8.24
N ILE A 540 6.84 4.37 -7.71
CA ILE A 540 7.81 5.37 -7.27
C ILE A 540 7.84 5.40 -5.74
N TYR A 541 9.04 5.52 -5.18
CA TYR A 541 9.26 5.65 -3.74
C TYR A 541 9.70 7.07 -3.41
N ASN A 542 9.03 7.69 -2.43
CA ASN A 542 9.41 9.00 -1.92
C ASN A 542 10.23 8.85 -0.63
N GLU A 543 11.55 9.00 -0.72
CA GLU A 543 12.46 8.89 0.45
C GLU A 543 12.12 9.85 1.60
N LYS A 544 11.45 10.98 1.32
CA LYS A 544 11.14 11.99 2.34
C LYS A 544 9.99 11.54 3.23
N THR A 545 8.97 10.93 2.63
CA THR A 545 7.69 10.61 3.27
C THR A 545 7.54 9.11 3.49
N GLY A 546 8.38 8.28 2.86
CA GLY A 546 8.35 6.83 2.92
C GLY A 546 7.19 6.22 2.13
N THR A 547 6.52 7.01 1.30
CA THR A 547 5.33 6.61 0.57
C THR A 547 5.68 5.90 -0.74
N TYR A 548 4.77 5.00 -1.12
CA TYR A 548 4.76 4.34 -2.41
C TYR A 548 3.52 4.74 -3.20
N GLY A 549 3.67 4.75 -4.52
CA GLY A 549 2.56 4.92 -5.44
C GLY A 549 2.82 4.33 -6.79
N GLU A 550 1.76 3.88 -7.44
CA GLU A 550 1.85 3.55 -8.85
C GLU A 550 2.31 4.79 -9.63
N PHE A 551 3.18 4.53 -10.59
CA PHE A 551 3.79 5.53 -11.44
C PHE A 551 3.66 5.11 -12.89
N SER A 552 3.06 5.94 -13.73
CA SER A 552 3.01 5.75 -15.17
C SER A 552 4.19 6.44 -15.87
N PRO A 553 5.22 5.72 -16.32
CA PRO A 553 6.35 6.34 -17.00
C PRO A 553 5.94 6.97 -18.34
N LYS A 554 6.52 8.13 -18.67
CA LYS A 554 6.26 8.80 -19.95
C LYS A 554 6.97 8.03 -21.07
N PRO A 555 6.29 7.62 -22.15
CA PRO A 555 6.89 6.75 -23.18
C PRO A 555 8.13 7.31 -23.87
N ASP A 556 8.29 8.64 -23.92
CA ASP A 556 9.45 9.30 -24.52
C ASP A 556 10.61 9.53 -23.54
N TRP A 557 10.42 9.22 -22.27
CA TRP A 557 11.44 9.23 -21.22
C TRP A 557 12.21 7.91 -21.19
N ILE A 558 13.20 7.85 -20.32
CA ILE A 558 14.17 6.76 -20.27
C ILE A 558 14.14 6.09 -18.90
N ILE A 559 14.08 4.75 -18.90
CA ILE A 559 14.37 3.91 -17.72
C ILE A 559 15.73 3.23 -17.90
N VAL A 560 16.46 3.09 -16.80
CA VAL A 560 17.75 2.40 -16.78
C VAL A 560 17.72 1.37 -15.65
N PRO A 561 17.78 0.07 -15.95
CA PRO A 561 17.85 -0.93 -14.90
C PRO A 561 19.08 -0.76 -14.02
N GLN A 562 18.93 -1.01 -12.73
CA GLN A 562 20.02 -1.01 -11.76
C GLN A 562 20.52 -2.44 -11.52
N VAL A 563 21.81 -2.56 -11.19
CA VAL A 563 22.42 -3.80 -10.71
C VAL A 563 23.26 -3.55 -9.48
N LEU A 564 23.20 -4.49 -8.55
CA LEU A 564 24.06 -4.50 -7.38
C LEU A 564 25.46 -4.99 -7.79
N SER A 565 26.48 -4.16 -7.61
CA SER A 565 27.88 -4.57 -7.84
C SER A 565 28.70 -4.56 -6.56
N VAL A 566 29.54 -5.58 -6.41
CA VAL A 566 30.49 -5.71 -5.31
C VAL A 566 31.89 -5.52 -5.83
N MET A 567 32.52 -4.44 -5.37
CA MET A 567 33.87 -4.07 -5.75
C MET A 567 34.91 -5.04 -5.16
N PRO A 568 36.15 -5.10 -5.69
CA PRO A 568 37.18 -6.01 -5.17
C PRO A 568 37.57 -5.79 -3.70
N ASP A 569 37.21 -4.64 -3.12
CA ASP A 569 37.40 -4.33 -1.70
C ASP A 569 36.21 -4.73 -0.81
N GLY A 570 35.15 -5.29 -1.40
CA GLY A 570 33.94 -5.73 -0.73
C GLY A 570 32.87 -4.65 -0.57
N THR A 571 33.04 -3.47 -1.18
CA THR A 571 32.02 -2.41 -1.17
C THR A 571 30.88 -2.81 -2.11
N GLU A 572 29.66 -2.89 -1.58
CA GLU A 572 28.44 -3.09 -2.37
C GLU A 572 27.86 -1.73 -2.76
N GLN A 573 27.41 -1.58 -4.00
CA GLN A 573 26.79 -0.37 -4.50
C GLN A 573 25.88 -0.67 -5.69
N TRP A 574 24.72 -0.03 -5.75
CA TRP A 574 23.85 -0.02 -6.92
C TRP A 574 24.44 0.85 -8.04
N TYR A 575 24.51 0.30 -9.24
CA TYR A 575 24.94 0.99 -10.45
C TYR A 575 23.90 0.88 -11.54
N LEU A 576 23.84 1.92 -12.38
CA LEU A 576 23.17 1.81 -13.66
C LEU A 576 23.85 0.73 -14.50
N THR A 577 23.05 -0.13 -15.12
CA THR A 577 23.52 -1.19 -16.02
C THR A 577 24.18 -0.65 -17.28
N SER A 578 23.86 0.59 -17.66
CA SER A 578 24.31 1.20 -18.91
C SER A 578 24.36 2.74 -18.81
N ASP A 579 25.22 3.35 -19.63
CA ASP A 579 25.29 4.81 -19.84
C ASP A 579 24.16 5.33 -20.76
N VAL A 580 23.44 4.42 -21.41
CA VAL A 580 22.20 4.67 -22.16
C VAL A 580 21.06 3.91 -21.49
N GLY A 581 19.81 4.37 -21.62
CA GLY A 581 18.65 3.64 -21.11
C GLY A 581 17.69 3.18 -22.20
N LEU A 582 16.61 2.54 -21.77
CA LEU A 582 15.52 2.07 -22.61
C LEU A 582 14.41 3.12 -22.61
N TYR A 583 13.71 3.28 -23.74
CA TYR A 583 12.47 4.05 -23.74
C TYR A 583 11.47 3.46 -22.74
N ALA A 584 10.87 4.32 -21.92
CA ALA A 584 9.87 3.94 -20.93
C ALA A 584 8.48 3.72 -21.54
N ASP A 585 8.41 3.34 -22.82
CA ASP A 585 7.19 2.90 -23.49
C ASP A 585 6.87 1.48 -23.03
N VAL A 586 6.25 1.37 -21.86
CA VAL A 586 6.08 0.11 -21.11
C VAL A 586 5.35 -0.97 -21.92
N ASP A 587 4.38 -0.58 -22.75
CA ASP A 587 3.65 -1.48 -23.67
C ASP A 587 4.55 -2.11 -24.76
N SER A 588 5.65 -1.43 -25.09
CA SER A 588 6.62 -1.87 -26.08
C SER A 588 7.82 -2.60 -25.46
N LEU A 589 7.97 -2.58 -24.14
CA LEU A 589 9.05 -3.27 -23.44
C LEU A 589 8.85 -4.78 -23.52
N VAL A 590 9.95 -5.48 -23.81
CA VAL A 590 9.99 -6.94 -23.84
C VAL A 590 10.89 -7.41 -22.72
N TYR A 591 10.33 -8.26 -21.87
CA TYR A 591 11.03 -9.00 -20.82
C TYR A 591 11.39 -10.39 -21.36
N ASP A 592 12.66 -10.78 -21.23
CA ASP A 592 13.14 -12.12 -21.59
C ASP A 592 14.02 -12.66 -20.46
N PHE A 593 14.10 -13.98 -20.36
CA PHE A 593 14.92 -14.71 -19.41
C PHE A 593 15.97 -15.58 -20.14
N PRO A 594 16.89 -14.97 -20.91
CA PRO A 594 17.91 -15.72 -21.62
C PRO A 594 18.80 -16.53 -20.67
N ALA A 595 19.05 -17.78 -21.05
CA ALA A 595 20.03 -18.61 -20.35
C ALA A 595 21.44 -18.01 -20.48
N LEU A 596 22.20 -18.05 -19.40
CA LEU A 596 23.60 -17.64 -19.39
C LEU A 596 24.42 -18.44 -20.40
N ALA A 597 25.33 -17.75 -21.09
CA ALA A 597 26.19 -18.39 -22.07
C ALA A 597 27.12 -19.43 -21.44
N SER A 598 27.29 -20.57 -22.13
CA SER A 598 28.33 -21.55 -21.77
C SER A 598 29.71 -20.88 -21.73
N GLY A 599 30.45 -21.13 -20.65
CA GLY A 599 31.74 -20.48 -20.38
C GLY A 599 31.67 -19.22 -19.51
N THR A 600 30.48 -18.71 -19.20
CA THR A 600 30.30 -17.58 -18.27
C THR A 600 30.86 -17.95 -16.89
N ARG A 601 31.62 -17.01 -16.30
CA ARG A 601 32.16 -17.15 -14.95
C ARG A 601 31.10 -16.69 -13.95
N LEU A 602 30.35 -17.65 -13.45
CA LEU A 602 29.26 -17.44 -12.52
C LEU A 602 29.78 -17.40 -11.09
N TYR A 603 29.40 -16.37 -10.35
CA TYR A 603 29.59 -16.21 -8.92
C TYR A 603 28.27 -16.53 -8.21
N LEU A 604 28.31 -17.49 -7.30
CA LEU A 604 27.18 -17.85 -6.43
C LEU A 604 27.57 -17.49 -5.01
N GLN A 605 26.69 -16.79 -4.30
CA GLN A 605 26.87 -16.44 -2.90
C GLN A 605 25.64 -16.88 -2.12
N LEU A 606 25.83 -17.79 -1.18
CA LEU A 606 24.81 -18.14 -0.20
C LEU A 606 25.03 -17.29 1.04
N VAL A 607 24.01 -16.51 1.41
CA VAL A 607 24.03 -15.65 2.59
C VAL A 607 23.06 -16.20 3.62
N VAL A 608 23.48 -16.20 4.89
CA VAL A 608 22.62 -16.52 6.03
C VAL A 608 22.65 -15.36 7.02
N THR A 609 21.51 -15.09 7.63
CA THR A 609 21.35 -14.02 8.61
C THR A 609 20.79 -14.61 9.91
N ASP A 610 21.40 -14.26 11.04
CA ASP A 610 20.81 -14.55 12.35
C ASP A 610 19.73 -13.52 12.72
N PHE A 611 18.89 -13.86 13.69
CA PHE A 611 17.80 -12.96 14.11
C PHE A 611 18.28 -11.64 14.76
N GLY A 612 19.59 -11.49 15.01
CA GLY A 612 20.21 -10.24 15.44
C GLY A 612 20.74 -9.38 14.30
N GLY A 613 20.56 -9.81 13.04
CA GLY A 613 21.03 -9.11 11.84
C GLY A 613 22.49 -9.38 11.48
N ASN A 614 23.18 -10.31 12.16
CA ASN A 614 24.55 -10.65 11.77
C ASN A 614 24.53 -11.58 10.55
N ARG A 615 25.34 -11.26 9.54
CA ARG A 615 25.42 -12.01 8.28
C ARG A 615 26.70 -12.83 8.19
N ALA A 616 26.59 -13.99 7.55
CA ALA A 616 27.73 -14.74 7.04
C ALA A 616 27.40 -15.27 5.65
N SER A 617 28.43 -15.46 4.83
CA SER A 617 28.24 -16.01 3.50
C SER A 617 29.34 -16.98 3.11
N VAL A 618 28.99 -17.88 2.20
CA VAL A 618 29.93 -18.71 1.46
C VAL A 618 29.68 -18.50 -0.01
N ALA A 619 30.76 -18.37 -0.78
CA ALA A 619 30.65 -18.15 -2.20
C ALA A 619 31.47 -19.18 -2.97
N ALA A 620 31.05 -19.42 -4.21
CA ALA A 620 31.76 -20.26 -5.15
C ALA A 620 31.72 -19.62 -6.54
N THR A 621 32.82 -19.76 -7.28
CA THR A 621 32.85 -19.40 -8.70
C THR A 621 32.88 -20.67 -9.52
N VAL A 622 31.91 -20.80 -10.42
CA VAL A 622 31.79 -21.91 -11.36
C VAL A 622 31.79 -21.40 -12.79
N THR A 623 31.84 -22.32 -13.75
CA THR A 623 31.70 -22.01 -15.17
C THR A 623 30.44 -22.67 -15.67
N VAL A 624 29.56 -21.88 -16.28
CA VAL A 624 28.33 -22.38 -16.90
C VAL A 624 28.72 -23.45 -17.95
N PRO A 625 28.15 -24.67 -17.89
CA PRO A 625 28.65 -25.86 -18.60
C PRO A 625 28.57 -25.81 -20.12
#